data_AF-A0A8J4YKT0-F1
#
_entry.id   AF-A0A8J4YKT0-F1
#
_cell.length_a   1.000
_cell.length_b   1.000
_cell.length_c   1.000
_cell.angle_alpha   90.00
_cell.angle_beta   90.00
_cell.angle_gamma   90.00
#
_symmetry.space_group_name_H-M   'P 1'
#
loop_
_entity.id
_entity.type
_entity.pdbx_description
1 polymer ?
#
loop_
_entity_poly.entity_id
_entity_poly.type
_entity_poly.pdbx_seq_one_letter_code
_entity_poly.pdbx_strand_id
1 'polypeptide(L)'
;MEPRRSTPRRCYKPDNSEVIIISANLRGFHTNVGELTHSVIIKNRADIVFVCETFLDDKVPESYARVQGYSVWLRKDRSTQGGGVAFCYKETLNVQVVEPSVPVPRGLELLALKIIDSNGKGMLCVGCYRPPSQGTVLLDFLTVNIDTMMTANQCENLIIIGDLNQNVVRDAFNMLLVVYDLHNYVSFPTHSSGSSLDPVVTDLPPHTVQCFPLDFVGTSDHVAVLTKIHFKRPREKIHSRTLWKWEAANWGALRSTLCRTDWEDVLHGDIDQKVGRLTELLHAQQVRWVPNSVHKTKASDQPWFGPECRAASDAKYRAWLAFRRHPTARNRHTHREAAKRMRTTQEWASEQWNVNLRGQLKRGQVGSKRWWSLVKEQQGESRGNTVPPLVRGDGSVAQTARDKANLLAMHFTEKIKGLEVLYKAQVRSSMEYACLGWGGAANKHLALLNKVQGRAVRLIRDSGAGQEPHLHSLQHRRDVAGLTVMYKVHQQRVPHLHTLRQPLRRAQVTTRAAALAPAELLQPRCRTWHHQRKFVCVYVGWWNALLASQPRHGGTAVQEFKELVNAWLPR
;
A
#
# COMPACT_ATOMS: atom_id res chain seq x y z
N MET A 1 -50.06 34.94 -14.69
CA MET A 1 -49.29 34.01 -15.55
C MET A 1 -47.84 34.04 -15.08
N GLU A 2 -47.48 33.14 -14.18
CA GLU A 2 -46.10 32.99 -13.69
C GLU A 2 -45.29 32.11 -14.65
N PRO A 3 -44.01 32.44 -14.93
CA PRO A 3 -43.16 31.61 -15.77
C PRO A 3 -42.66 30.40 -14.97
N ARG A 4 -43.03 29.20 -15.45
CA ARG A 4 -42.58 27.91 -14.92
C ARG A 4 -41.05 27.82 -14.98
N ARG A 5 -40.40 27.75 -13.81
CA ARG A 5 -38.98 27.40 -13.67
C ARG A 5 -38.78 25.93 -14.09
N SER A 6 -38.17 25.71 -15.25
CA SER A 6 -37.69 24.39 -15.66
C SER A 6 -36.52 23.97 -14.78
N THR A 7 -36.77 23.05 -13.84
CA THR A 7 -35.70 22.34 -13.14
C THR A 7 -34.90 21.51 -14.15
N PRO A 8 -33.56 21.58 -14.17
CA PRO A 8 -32.79 20.72 -15.05
C PRO A 8 -32.95 19.30 -14.53
N ARG A 9 -33.71 18.46 -15.26
CA ARG A 9 -33.73 17.01 -15.09
C ARG A 9 -32.27 16.55 -15.15
N ARG A 10 -31.68 16.22 -14.01
CA ARG A 10 -30.45 15.42 -13.93
C ARG A 10 -30.75 14.15 -14.71
N CYS A 11 -30.27 14.05 -15.94
CA CYS A 11 -30.21 12.79 -16.65
C CYS A 11 -29.37 11.84 -15.80
N TYR A 12 -30.04 10.95 -15.09
CA TYR A 12 -29.45 9.80 -14.44
C TYR A 12 -28.85 8.94 -15.54
N LYS A 13 -27.55 9.11 -15.81
CA LYS A 13 -26.82 8.17 -16.66
C LYS A 13 -26.64 6.88 -15.86
N PRO A 14 -27.04 5.71 -16.39
CA PRO A 14 -26.86 4.44 -15.70
C PRO A 14 -25.38 4.19 -15.37
N ASP A 15 -25.17 3.45 -14.29
CA ASP A 15 -23.89 3.13 -13.67
C ASP A 15 -23.03 2.32 -14.66
N ASN A 16 -21.87 2.83 -15.09
CA ASN A 16 -21.05 2.16 -16.09
C ASN A 16 -20.17 1.08 -15.42
N SER A 17 -20.80 -0.05 -15.06
CA SER A 17 -20.19 -1.25 -14.48
C SER A 17 -19.59 -2.15 -15.57
N GLU A 18 -18.58 -1.66 -16.27
CA GLU A 18 -17.88 -2.42 -17.31
C GLU A 18 -16.38 -2.53 -16.97
N VAL A 19 -15.83 -3.74 -17.07
CA VAL A 19 -14.39 -4.01 -17.07
C VAL A 19 -13.96 -4.27 -18.51
N ILE A 20 -12.94 -3.53 -18.95
CA ILE A 20 -12.39 -3.65 -20.31
C ILE A 20 -11.10 -4.47 -20.26
N ILE A 21 -11.10 -5.67 -20.82
CA ILE A 21 -9.93 -6.51 -20.97
C ILE A 21 -9.45 -6.43 -22.42
N ILE A 22 -8.15 -6.28 -22.63
CA ILE A 22 -7.54 -6.38 -23.97
C ILE A 22 -6.57 -7.55 -23.99
N SER A 23 -6.67 -8.44 -24.98
CA SER A 23 -5.67 -9.44 -25.30
C SER A 23 -5.04 -9.14 -26.67
N ALA A 24 -3.71 -9.28 -26.80
CA ALA A 24 -3.02 -9.08 -28.07
C ALA A 24 -1.75 -9.95 -28.20
N ASN A 25 -1.63 -10.68 -29.31
CA ASN A 25 -0.35 -11.24 -29.74
C ASN A 25 0.48 -10.12 -30.38
N LEU A 26 1.63 -9.79 -29.77
CA LEU A 26 2.47 -8.66 -30.19
C LEU A 26 3.53 -9.01 -31.22
N ARG A 27 3.96 -10.28 -31.30
CA ARG A 27 5.14 -10.69 -32.09
C ARG A 27 6.36 -9.79 -31.88
N GLY A 28 6.67 -9.49 -30.63
CA GLY A 28 7.75 -8.60 -30.22
C GLY A 28 7.26 -7.37 -29.46
N PHE A 29 7.60 -7.33 -28.18
CA PHE A 29 7.16 -6.27 -27.27
C PHE A 29 7.91 -4.96 -27.50
N HIS A 30 9.25 -5.00 -27.62
CA HIS A 30 10.09 -3.81 -27.80
C HIS A 30 9.66 -2.92 -28.98
N THR A 31 9.31 -3.55 -30.10
CA THR A 31 8.93 -2.86 -31.34
C THR A 31 7.51 -2.29 -31.29
N ASN A 32 6.62 -2.88 -30.50
CA ASN A 32 5.18 -2.61 -30.58
C ASN A 32 4.60 -1.91 -29.33
N VAL A 33 5.40 -1.74 -28.26
CA VAL A 33 4.91 -1.23 -26.97
C VAL A 33 4.39 0.22 -27.01
N GLY A 34 4.95 1.09 -27.86
CA GLY A 34 4.45 2.46 -28.00
C GLY A 34 3.04 2.51 -28.56
N GLU A 35 2.83 1.81 -29.69
CA GLU A 35 1.52 1.71 -30.31
C GLU A 35 0.52 0.95 -29.42
N LEU A 36 0.95 -0.12 -28.75
CA LEU A 36 0.16 -0.82 -27.74
C LEU A 36 -0.31 0.16 -26.65
N THR A 37 0.61 0.90 -26.05
CA THR A 37 0.30 1.83 -24.96
C THR A 37 -0.69 2.90 -25.41
N HIS A 38 -0.40 3.57 -26.52
CA HIS A 38 -1.19 4.72 -26.96
C HIS A 38 -2.50 4.32 -27.63
N SER A 39 -2.42 3.52 -28.68
CA SER A 39 -3.51 3.22 -29.61
C SER A 39 -4.46 2.17 -29.07
N VAL A 40 -3.97 1.28 -28.20
CA VAL A 40 -4.72 0.14 -27.69
C VAL A 40 -5.13 0.38 -26.24
N ILE A 41 -4.17 0.53 -25.31
CA ILE A 41 -4.45 0.63 -23.87
C ILE A 41 -5.15 1.96 -23.54
N ILE A 42 -4.50 3.08 -23.86
CA ILE A 42 -4.92 4.43 -23.44
C ILE A 42 -6.15 4.93 -24.20
N LYS A 43 -6.23 4.65 -25.50
CA LYS A 43 -7.36 5.07 -26.36
C LYS A 43 -8.64 4.35 -25.96
N ASN A 44 -8.56 3.06 -25.67
CA ASN A 44 -9.71 2.24 -25.29
C ASN A 44 -9.96 2.18 -23.78
N ARG A 45 -9.12 2.84 -22.97
CA ARG A 45 -9.21 2.87 -21.51
C ARG A 45 -9.20 1.46 -20.90
N ALA A 46 -8.37 0.56 -21.43
CA ALA A 46 -8.29 -0.83 -20.98
C ALA A 46 -8.08 -0.91 -19.46
N ASP A 47 -8.80 -1.78 -18.77
CA ASP A 47 -8.63 -2.04 -17.35
C ASP A 47 -7.55 -3.09 -17.13
N ILE A 48 -7.57 -4.17 -17.92
CA ILE A 48 -6.60 -5.26 -17.88
C ILE A 48 -6.07 -5.48 -19.30
N VAL A 49 -4.78 -5.74 -19.42
CA VAL A 49 -4.11 -5.98 -20.69
C VAL A 49 -3.29 -7.25 -20.57
N PHE A 50 -3.58 -8.22 -21.42
CA PHE A 50 -2.80 -9.43 -21.62
C PHE A 50 -2.10 -9.36 -22.97
N VAL A 51 -0.81 -9.73 -22.99
CA VAL A 51 -0.05 -9.83 -24.22
C VAL A 51 0.72 -11.14 -24.28
N CYS A 52 0.81 -11.72 -25.47
CA CYS A 52 1.63 -12.88 -25.77
C CYS A 52 2.63 -12.58 -26.89
N GLU A 53 3.60 -13.48 -27.07
CA GLU A 53 4.75 -13.30 -27.95
C GLU A 53 5.51 -12.00 -27.63
N THR A 54 5.85 -11.83 -26.35
CA THR A 54 6.57 -10.64 -25.88
C THR A 54 8.02 -10.63 -26.37
N PHE A 55 8.63 -11.81 -26.53
CA PHE A 55 10.05 -11.99 -26.88
C PHE A 55 11.00 -11.26 -25.92
N LEU A 56 10.58 -11.08 -24.67
CA LEU A 56 11.39 -10.51 -23.60
C LEU A 56 12.17 -11.62 -22.89
N ASP A 57 13.29 -11.22 -22.27
CA ASP A 57 14.13 -12.08 -21.46
C ASP A 57 14.36 -11.49 -20.05
N ASP A 58 15.07 -12.25 -19.22
CA ASP A 58 15.43 -11.91 -17.84
C ASP A 58 16.37 -10.70 -17.73
N LYS A 59 16.99 -10.27 -18.82
CA LYS A 59 17.83 -9.06 -18.86
C LYS A 59 16.99 -7.80 -18.95
N VAL A 60 15.74 -7.89 -19.40
CA VAL A 60 14.82 -6.76 -19.45
C VAL A 60 14.25 -6.51 -18.05
N PRO A 61 14.41 -5.30 -17.47
CA PRO A 61 13.87 -4.98 -16.14
C PRO A 61 12.34 -5.11 -16.08
N GLU A 62 11.79 -5.50 -14.92
CA GLU A 62 10.33 -5.64 -14.71
C GLU A 62 9.54 -4.34 -14.93
N SER A 63 10.22 -3.22 -14.76
CA SER A 63 9.66 -1.90 -14.91
C SER A 63 9.71 -1.37 -16.35
N TYR A 64 10.33 -2.12 -17.28
CA TYR A 64 10.46 -1.76 -18.68
C TYR A 64 9.09 -1.48 -19.30
N ALA A 65 8.99 -0.31 -19.95
CA ALA A 65 7.79 0.16 -20.64
C ALA A 65 6.50 0.09 -19.80
N ARG A 66 6.60 0.26 -18.48
CA ARG A 66 5.45 0.38 -17.59
C ARG A 66 4.54 1.52 -18.07
N VAL A 67 3.25 1.23 -18.15
CA VAL A 67 2.23 2.23 -18.47
C VAL A 67 1.85 2.97 -17.19
N GLN A 68 1.91 4.30 -17.19
CA GLN A 68 1.56 5.07 -16.00
C GLN A 68 0.09 4.83 -15.60
N GLY A 69 -0.14 4.60 -14.31
CA GLY A 69 -1.47 4.25 -13.77
C GLY A 69 -1.79 2.75 -13.86
N TYR A 70 -0.87 1.94 -14.36
CA TYR A 70 -0.93 0.48 -14.39
C TYR A 70 0.18 -0.13 -13.54
N SER A 71 -0.06 -1.38 -13.13
CA SER A 71 0.95 -2.25 -12.52
C SER A 71 2.19 -2.34 -13.40
N VAL A 72 3.30 -2.78 -12.80
CA VAL A 72 4.39 -3.35 -13.59
C VAL A 72 3.87 -4.53 -14.41
N TRP A 73 4.57 -4.85 -15.50
CA TRP A 73 4.22 -6.03 -16.28
C TRP A 73 4.56 -7.28 -15.47
N LEU A 74 3.53 -8.08 -15.17
CA LEU A 74 3.68 -9.42 -14.62
C LEU A 74 4.03 -10.33 -15.79
N ARG A 75 5.24 -10.89 -15.80
CA ARG A 75 5.79 -11.58 -16.97
C ARG A 75 6.12 -13.02 -16.67
N LYS A 76 5.94 -13.86 -17.68
CA LYS A 76 6.57 -15.17 -17.79
C LYS A 76 7.34 -15.17 -19.10
N ASP A 77 8.63 -14.90 -19.00
CA ASP A 77 9.54 -14.78 -20.15
C ASP A 77 10.04 -16.17 -20.59
N ARG A 78 10.49 -16.27 -21.85
CA ARG A 78 10.98 -17.52 -22.44
C ARG A 78 12.35 -17.29 -23.07
N SER A 79 13.34 -18.08 -22.67
CA SER A 79 14.74 -17.91 -23.08
C SER A 79 15.07 -18.39 -24.52
N THR A 80 14.06 -18.58 -25.39
CA THR A 80 14.24 -19.09 -26.76
C THR A 80 13.80 -18.05 -27.80
N GLN A 81 14.02 -18.35 -29.08
CA GLN A 81 13.56 -17.53 -30.20
C GLN A 81 12.03 -17.60 -30.31
N GLY A 82 11.34 -16.76 -29.54
CA GLY A 82 9.88 -16.65 -29.52
C GLY A 82 9.23 -17.08 -28.20
N GLY A 83 8.01 -16.58 -27.98
CA GLY A 83 7.20 -16.84 -26.79
C GLY A 83 7.15 -15.68 -25.78
N GLY A 84 6.79 -16.02 -24.55
CA GLY A 84 6.59 -15.09 -23.44
C GLY A 84 5.17 -14.52 -23.36
N VAL A 85 4.69 -14.35 -22.13
CA VAL A 85 3.37 -13.76 -21.83
C VAL A 85 3.50 -12.72 -20.74
N ALA A 86 2.65 -11.70 -20.80
CA ALA A 86 2.62 -10.66 -19.78
C ALA A 86 1.22 -10.10 -19.51
N PHE A 87 0.99 -9.72 -18.26
CA PHE A 87 -0.17 -8.94 -17.82
C PHE A 87 0.24 -7.56 -17.33
N CYS A 88 -0.58 -6.55 -17.61
CA CYS A 88 -0.65 -5.36 -16.76
C CYS A 88 -2.11 -4.98 -16.51
N TYR A 89 -2.37 -4.31 -15.41
CA TYR A 89 -3.72 -3.88 -15.04
C TYR A 89 -3.68 -2.51 -14.37
N LYS A 90 -4.77 -1.76 -14.46
CA LYS A 90 -4.86 -0.45 -13.77
C LYS A 90 -4.65 -0.65 -12.27
N GLU A 91 -3.82 0.17 -11.65
CA GLU A 91 -3.54 0.13 -10.21
C GLU A 91 -4.81 0.33 -9.35
N THR A 92 -5.86 0.88 -9.97
CA THR A 92 -7.17 1.15 -9.36
C THR A 92 -8.06 -0.10 -9.26
N LEU A 93 -7.71 -1.19 -9.95
CA LEU A 93 -8.47 -2.44 -9.92
C LEU A 93 -8.04 -3.30 -8.75
N ASN A 94 -8.99 -4.02 -8.19
CA ASN A 94 -8.70 -5.02 -7.18
C ASN A 94 -8.33 -6.33 -7.88
N VAL A 95 -7.02 -6.53 -8.05
CA VAL A 95 -6.43 -7.70 -8.70
C VAL A 95 -5.48 -8.38 -7.74
N GLN A 96 -5.58 -9.70 -7.63
CA GLN A 96 -4.61 -10.55 -6.95
C GLN A 96 -3.93 -11.45 -7.98
N VAL A 97 -2.60 -11.54 -7.90
CA VAL A 97 -1.85 -12.49 -8.73
C VAL A 97 -2.10 -13.89 -8.21
N VAL A 98 -2.52 -14.80 -9.07
CA VAL A 98 -2.83 -16.18 -8.70
C VAL A 98 -1.64 -17.05 -9.07
N GLU A 99 -1.01 -17.62 -8.05
CA GLU A 99 -0.06 -18.71 -8.22
C GLU A 99 -0.85 -20.04 -8.18
N PRO A 100 -0.83 -20.84 -9.25
CA PRO A 100 -1.50 -22.13 -9.23
C PRO A 100 -0.91 -23.05 -8.17
N SER A 101 -1.77 -23.79 -7.47
CA SER A 101 -1.38 -24.75 -6.42
C SER A 101 -0.41 -25.82 -6.92
N VAL A 102 -0.48 -26.14 -8.21
CA VAL A 102 0.49 -26.98 -8.91
C VAL A 102 1.41 -26.08 -9.74
N PRO A 103 2.75 -26.18 -9.60
CA PRO A 103 3.66 -25.37 -10.39
C PRO A 103 3.39 -25.53 -11.89
N VAL A 104 3.16 -24.42 -12.59
CA VAL A 104 2.99 -24.44 -14.05
C VAL A 104 4.26 -25.01 -14.69
N PRO A 105 4.17 -26.07 -15.51
CA PRO A 105 5.31 -26.59 -16.24
C PRO A 105 6.07 -25.48 -16.97
N ARG A 106 7.41 -25.56 -16.97
CA ARG A 106 8.28 -24.51 -17.53
C ARG A 106 7.96 -24.17 -19.00
N GLY A 107 7.50 -25.15 -19.78
CA GLY A 107 7.16 -24.99 -21.18
C GLY A 107 5.77 -24.40 -21.46
N LEU A 108 4.93 -24.17 -20.44
CA LEU A 108 3.60 -23.59 -20.61
C LEU A 108 3.62 -22.09 -20.33
N GLU A 109 3.10 -21.30 -21.26
CA GLU A 109 3.06 -19.84 -21.16
C GLU A 109 1.67 -19.44 -20.64
N LEU A 110 1.56 -19.35 -19.32
CA LEU A 110 0.31 -19.12 -18.60
C LEU A 110 0.56 -18.24 -17.39
N LEU A 111 -0.31 -17.24 -17.21
CA LEU A 111 -0.43 -16.40 -16.03
C LEU A 111 -1.90 -16.31 -15.62
N ALA A 112 -2.16 -16.17 -14.32
CA ALA A 112 -3.51 -16.07 -13.79
C ALA A 112 -3.65 -14.90 -12.83
N LEU A 113 -4.79 -14.22 -12.91
CA LEU A 113 -5.18 -13.10 -12.06
C LEU A 113 -6.56 -13.38 -11.48
N LYS A 114 -6.78 -13.07 -10.21
CA LYS A 114 -8.11 -12.98 -9.60
C LYS A 114 -8.55 -11.53 -9.61
N ILE A 115 -9.63 -11.25 -10.33
CA ILE A 115 -10.27 -9.94 -10.40
C ILE A 115 -11.42 -9.93 -9.40
N ILE A 116 -11.42 -8.98 -8.47
CA ILE A 116 -12.41 -8.92 -7.39
C ILE A 116 -13.41 -7.79 -7.68
N ASP A 117 -14.71 -8.11 -7.66
CA ASP A 117 -15.79 -7.15 -7.85
C ASP A 117 -16.02 -6.27 -6.61
N SER A 118 -16.94 -5.30 -6.72
CA SER A 118 -17.32 -4.44 -5.60
C SER A 118 -18.00 -5.17 -4.43
N ASN A 119 -18.53 -6.38 -4.67
CA ASN A 119 -19.23 -7.20 -3.70
C ASN A 119 -18.35 -8.30 -3.10
N GLY A 120 -17.06 -8.37 -3.48
CA GLY A 120 -16.10 -9.37 -3.02
C GLY A 120 -16.05 -10.66 -3.85
N LYS A 121 -16.84 -10.79 -4.91
CA LYS A 121 -16.85 -11.94 -5.83
C LYS A 121 -15.60 -11.95 -6.70
N GLY A 122 -14.95 -13.11 -6.81
CA GLY A 122 -13.76 -13.30 -7.63
C GLY A 122 -14.07 -13.85 -9.02
N MET A 123 -13.44 -13.29 -10.04
CA MET A 123 -13.36 -13.87 -11.39
C MET A 123 -11.91 -14.24 -11.68
N LEU A 124 -11.66 -15.50 -12.06
CA LEU A 124 -10.34 -15.98 -12.46
C LEU A 124 -10.10 -15.61 -13.92
N CYS A 125 -9.12 -14.76 -14.19
CA CYS A 125 -8.66 -14.41 -15.52
C CYS A 125 -7.34 -15.12 -15.83
N VAL A 126 -7.39 -16.08 -16.75
CA VAL A 126 -6.23 -16.85 -17.21
C VAL A 126 -5.79 -16.32 -18.57
N GLY A 127 -4.57 -15.81 -18.63
CA GLY A 127 -3.94 -15.39 -19.86
C GLY A 127 -2.91 -16.44 -20.28
N CYS A 128 -3.05 -16.98 -21.49
CA CYS A 128 -2.14 -18.03 -21.96
C CYS A 128 -1.78 -17.89 -23.45
N TYR A 129 -0.63 -18.46 -23.79
CA TYR A 129 -0.17 -18.60 -25.16
C TYR A 129 0.15 -20.08 -25.43
N ARG A 130 -0.38 -20.60 -26.53
CA ARG A 130 -0.12 -21.96 -26.99
C ARG A 130 0.56 -21.91 -28.36
N PRO A 131 1.87 -22.22 -28.45
CA PRO A 131 2.53 -22.39 -29.74
C PRO A 131 1.87 -23.51 -30.56
N PRO A 132 1.79 -23.38 -31.91
CA PRO A 132 1.13 -24.38 -32.77
C PRO A 132 1.66 -25.80 -32.60
N SER A 133 2.96 -25.95 -32.31
CA SER A 133 3.67 -27.23 -32.15
C SER A 133 3.49 -27.89 -30.78
N GLN A 134 2.86 -27.23 -29.81
CA GLN A 134 2.81 -27.70 -28.41
C GLN A 134 1.86 -28.89 -28.17
N GLY A 135 1.06 -29.32 -29.17
CA GLY A 135 0.01 -30.32 -28.98
C GLY A 135 -1.05 -29.83 -27.97
N THR A 136 -1.66 -30.74 -27.20
CA THR A 136 -2.76 -30.46 -26.27
C THR A 136 -2.32 -30.10 -24.85
N VAL A 137 -1.01 -30.15 -24.55
CA VAL A 137 -0.46 -30.09 -23.18
C VAL A 137 -0.98 -28.91 -22.35
N LEU A 138 -1.11 -27.71 -22.93
CA LEU A 138 -1.67 -26.55 -22.23
C LEU A 138 -3.15 -26.76 -21.88
N LEU A 139 -3.95 -27.29 -22.81
CA LEU A 139 -5.38 -27.52 -22.60
C LEU A 139 -5.61 -28.65 -21.59
N ASP A 140 -4.78 -29.69 -21.62
CA ASP A 140 -4.82 -30.79 -20.65
C ASP A 140 -4.48 -30.27 -19.24
N PHE A 141 -3.45 -29.41 -19.13
CA PHE A 141 -3.11 -28.76 -17.86
C PHE A 141 -4.27 -27.89 -17.34
N LEU A 142 -4.89 -27.08 -18.19
CA LEU A 142 -6.06 -26.27 -17.82
C LEU A 142 -7.20 -27.17 -17.33
N THR A 143 -7.50 -28.24 -18.07
CA THR A 143 -8.59 -29.18 -17.75
C THR A 143 -8.40 -29.88 -16.40
N VAL A 144 -7.16 -30.11 -15.97
CA VAL A 144 -6.90 -30.75 -14.66
C VAL A 144 -6.88 -29.74 -13.51
N ASN A 145 -6.51 -28.48 -13.77
CA ASN A 145 -6.17 -27.53 -12.70
C ASN A 145 -7.18 -26.40 -12.48
N ILE A 146 -8.10 -26.15 -13.42
CA ILE A 146 -9.06 -25.03 -13.31
C ILE A 146 -9.89 -25.12 -12.03
N ASP A 147 -10.46 -26.30 -11.70
CA ASP A 147 -11.30 -26.46 -10.50
C ASP A 147 -10.53 -26.18 -9.21
N THR A 148 -9.29 -26.65 -9.15
CA THR A 148 -8.38 -26.40 -8.02
C THR A 148 -8.06 -24.92 -7.91
N MET A 149 -7.76 -24.25 -9.03
CA MET A 149 -7.48 -22.81 -9.06
C MET A 149 -8.70 -21.98 -8.67
N MET A 150 -9.90 -22.31 -9.16
CA MET A 150 -11.13 -21.61 -8.82
C MET A 150 -11.48 -21.78 -7.35
N THR A 151 -11.42 -23.01 -6.82
CA THR A 151 -11.76 -23.31 -5.42
C THR A 151 -10.78 -22.66 -4.45
N ALA A 152 -9.47 -22.82 -4.68
CA ALA A 152 -8.44 -22.24 -3.80
C ALA A 152 -8.50 -20.71 -3.74
N ASN A 153 -8.91 -20.08 -4.85
CA ASN A 153 -9.00 -18.62 -4.96
C ASN A 153 -10.41 -18.08 -4.77
N GLN A 154 -11.41 -18.90 -4.42
CA GLN A 154 -12.81 -18.48 -4.23
C GLN A 154 -13.33 -17.66 -5.43
N CYS A 155 -13.08 -18.16 -6.64
CA CYS A 155 -13.57 -17.55 -7.87
C CYS A 155 -14.90 -18.20 -8.27
N GLU A 156 -15.89 -17.38 -8.60
CA GLU A 156 -17.21 -17.84 -9.09
C GLU A 156 -17.23 -18.00 -10.61
N ASN A 157 -16.41 -17.22 -11.32
CA ASN A 157 -16.37 -17.21 -12.78
C ASN A 157 -14.94 -17.34 -13.31
N LEU A 158 -14.84 -17.81 -14.55
CA LEU A 158 -13.62 -18.04 -15.28
C LEU A 158 -13.63 -17.30 -16.62
N ILE A 159 -12.52 -16.65 -16.95
CA ILE A 159 -12.25 -16.15 -18.28
C ILE A 159 -10.84 -16.55 -18.73
N ILE A 160 -10.75 -17.18 -19.89
CA ILE A 160 -9.50 -17.57 -20.55
C ILE A 160 -9.32 -16.70 -21.80
N ILE A 161 -8.15 -16.07 -21.92
CA ILE A 161 -7.79 -15.17 -23.02
C ILE A 161 -6.38 -15.46 -23.52
N GLY A 162 -6.14 -15.12 -24.79
CA GLY A 162 -4.82 -15.17 -25.40
C GLY A 162 -4.84 -15.91 -26.74
N ASP A 163 -3.66 -16.22 -27.27
CA ASP A 163 -3.51 -16.94 -28.53
C ASP A 163 -3.36 -18.43 -28.24
N LEU A 164 -4.41 -19.21 -28.55
CA LEU A 164 -4.46 -20.64 -28.26
C LEU A 164 -4.19 -21.51 -29.47
N ASN A 165 -4.04 -20.94 -30.67
CA ASN A 165 -3.95 -21.71 -31.92
C ASN A 165 -4.95 -22.89 -31.93
N GLN A 166 -6.19 -22.64 -31.50
CA GLN A 166 -7.18 -23.66 -31.16
C GLN A 166 -7.64 -24.47 -32.37
N ASN A 167 -7.47 -23.93 -33.57
CA ASN A 167 -7.73 -24.62 -34.83
C ASN A 167 -6.88 -25.89 -35.00
N VAL A 168 -5.67 -25.94 -34.43
CA VAL A 168 -4.76 -27.10 -34.50
C VAL A 168 -5.16 -28.20 -33.51
N VAL A 169 -5.86 -27.85 -32.43
CA VAL A 169 -6.26 -28.74 -31.32
C VAL A 169 -7.75 -28.64 -31.03
N ARG A 170 -8.55 -28.63 -32.09
CA ARG A 170 -9.98 -28.31 -32.04
C ARG A 170 -10.78 -29.21 -31.09
N ASP A 171 -10.50 -30.52 -31.11
CA ASP A 171 -11.25 -31.47 -30.29
C ASP A 171 -10.97 -31.29 -28.80
N ALA A 172 -9.69 -31.15 -28.41
CA ALA A 172 -9.30 -30.86 -27.03
C ALA A 172 -9.84 -29.49 -26.56
N PHE A 173 -9.83 -28.49 -27.44
CA PHE A 173 -10.41 -27.19 -27.14
C PHE A 173 -11.93 -27.27 -26.93
N ASN A 174 -12.65 -27.98 -27.80
CA ASN A 174 -14.09 -28.19 -27.65
C ASN A 174 -14.43 -28.99 -26.39
N MET A 175 -13.62 -29.98 -26.02
CA MET A 175 -13.78 -30.72 -24.75
C MET A 175 -13.65 -29.78 -23.56
N LEU A 176 -12.64 -28.90 -23.54
CA LEU A 176 -12.49 -27.90 -22.47
C LEU A 176 -13.75 -27.01 -22.35
N LEU A 177 -14.31 -26.57 -23.48
CA LEU A 177 -15.54 -25.77 -23.48
C LEU A 177 -16.72 -26.53 -22.87
N VAL A 178 -16.92 -27.79 -23.26
CA VAL A 178 -18.05 -28.60 -22.79
C VAL A 178 -17.92 -28.95 -21.31
N VAL A 179 -16.72 -29.32 -20.85
CA VAL A 179 -16.48 -29.74 -19.45
C VAL A 179 -16.77 -28.60 -18.47
N TYR A 180 -16.42 -27.36 -18.84
CA TYR A 180 -16.54 -26.18 -17.98
C TYR A 180 -17.68 -25.23 -18.37
N ASP A 181 -18.59 -25.66 -19.25
CA ASP A 181 -19.69 -24.85 -19.79
C ASP A 181 -19.24 -23.46 -20.32
N LEU A 182 -18.08 -23.44 -20.97
CA LEU A 182 -17.47 -22.21 -21.45
C LEU A 182 -17.91 -21.88 -22.88
N HIS A 183 -18.11 -20.59 -23.12
CA HIS A 183 -18.51 -20.06 -24.41
C HIS A 183 -17.40 -19.21 -25.01
N ASN A 184 -17.06 -19.45 -26.29
CA ASN A 184 -16.13 -18.60 -27.03
C ASN A 184 -16.87 -17.41 -27.67
N TYR A 185 -16.49 -16.19 -27.28
CA TYR A 185 -17.13 -14.95 -27.72
C TYR A 185 -16.45 -14.28 -28.91
N VAL A 186 -15.37 -14.87 -29.46
CA VAL A 186 -14.68 -14.36 -30.65
C VAL A 186 -15.20 -15.06 -31.90
N SER A 187 -16.05 -14.36 -32.65
CA SER A 187 -16.65 -14.83 -33.91
C SER A 187 -16.07 -14.19 -35.17
N PHE A 188 -14.99 -13.39 -35.03
CA PHE A 188 -14.34 -12.68 -36.12
C PHE A 188 -12.89 -13.17 -36.33
N PRO A 189 -12.32 -12.99 -37.53
CA PRO A 189 -10.91 -13.27 -37.78
C PRO A 189 -10.01 -12.43 -36.87
N THR A 190 -9.03 -13.08 -36.23
CA THR A 190 -8.04 -12.41 -35.39
C THR A 190 -6.66 -12.33 -36.05
N HIS A 191 -6.41 -13.18 -37.05
CA HIS A 191 -5.16 -13.24 -37.79
C HIS A 191 -5.30 -12.71 -39.23
N SER A 192 -4.21 -12.18 -39.80
CA SER A 192 -4.18 -11.62 -41.15
C SER A 192 -4.54 -12.60 -42.27
N SER A 193 -4.43 -13.91 -42.01
CA SER A 193 -4.87 -15.00 -42.92
C SER A 193 -6.39 -15.18 -42.97
N GLY A 194 -7.15 -14.55 -42.08
CA GLY A 194 -8.59 -14.78 -41.93
C GLY A 194 -8.96 -15.81 -40.85
N SER A 195 -7.98 -16.41 -40.18
CA SER A 195 -8.21 -17.36 -39.07
C SER A 195 -8.55 -16.64 -37.76
N SER A 196 -9.31 -17.30 -36.88
CA SER A 196 -9.51 -16.89 -35.48
C SER A 196 -8.69 -17.79 -34.58
N LEU A 197 -7.69 -17.21 -33.91
CA LEU A 197 -6.67 -17.91 -33.10
C LEU A 197 -6.61 -17.38 -31.66
N ASP A 198 -7.28 -16.26 -31.39
CA ASP A 198 -7.22 -15.54 -30.12
C ASP A 198 -8.59 -15.59 -29.41
N PRO A 199 -9.02 -16.75 -28.89
CA PRO A 199 -10.36 -16.90 -28.33
C PRO A 199 -10.50 -16.15 -27.00
N VAL A 200 -11.75 -15.77 -26.69
CA VAL A 200 -12.15 -15.25 -25.39
C VAL A 200 -13.22 -16.17 -24.86
N VAL A 201 -12.86 -16.97 -23.87
CA VAL A 201 -13.65 -18.11 -23.40
C VAL A 201 -14.06 -17.88 -21.96
N THR A 202 -15.35 -17.99 -21.64
CA THR A 202 -15.85 -17.75 -20.28
C THR A 202 -17.19 -18.44 -20.01
N ASP A 203 -17.46 -18.73 -18.75
CA ASP A 203 -18.74 -19.22 -18.21
C ASP A 203 -19.77 -18.09 -17.99
N LEU A 204 -19.38 -16.83 -18.24
CA LEU A 204 -20.27 -15.69 -18.08
C LEU A 204 -21.43 -15.71 -19.09
N PRO A 205 -22.62 -15.23 -18.70
CA PRO A 205 -23.79 -15.21 -19.59
C PRO A 205 -23.58 -14.32 -20.83
N PRO A 206 -24.15 -14.68 -22.00
CA PRO A 206 -23.89 -13.97 -23.26
C PRO A 206 -24.22 -12.49 -23.29
N HIS A 207 -25.19 -12.03 -22.50
CA HIS A 207 -25.56 -10.62 -22.42
C HIS A 207 -24.55 -9.77 -21.62
N THR A 208 -23.60 -10.41 -20.91
CA THR A 208 -22.62 -9.73 -20.06
C THR A 208 -21.27 -9.53 -20.74
N VAL A 209 -21.00 -10.21 -21.86
CA VAL A 209 -19.69 -10.22 -22.54
C VAL A 209 -19.83 -9.75 -23.98
N GLN A 210 -18.98 -8.81 -24.40
CA GLN A 210 -18.91 -8.34 -25.78
C GLN A 210 -17.46 -8.26 -26.25
N CYS A 211 -17.15 -8.90 -27.37
CA CYS A 211 -15.82 -8.88 -27.98
C CYS A 211 -15.80 -8.06 -29.27
N PHE A 212 -14.76 -7.26 -29.45
CA PHE A 212 -14.58 -6.41 -30.62
C PHE A 212 -13.14 -6.53 -31.15
N PRO A 213 -12.95 -6.66 -32.48
CA PRO A 213 -11.63 -6.54 -33.06
C PRO A 213 -11.18 -5.08 -33.04
N LEU A 214 -9.95 -4.86 -32.61
CA LEU A 214 -9.20 -3.62 -32.79
C LEU A 214 -8.31 -3.71 -34.04
N ASP A 215 -7.37 -2.78 -34.18
CA ASP A 215 -6.36 -2.77 -35.24
C ASP A 215 -5.19 -3.73 -34.89
N PHE A 216 -4.36 -4.05 -35.89
CA PHE A 216 -3.10 -4.75 -35.74
C PHE A 216 -2.14 -3.92 -34.88
N VAL A 217 -1.53 -4.52 -33.87
CA VAL A 217 -0.60 -3.80 -32.99
C VAL A 217 0.79 -3.77 -33.62
N GLY A 218 1.21 -2.60 -34.10
CA GLY A 218 2.53 -2.42 -34.71
C GLY A 218 2.75 -3.33 -35.92
N THR A 219 3.71 -4.25 -35.80
CA THR A 219 4.09 -5.21 -36.85
C THR A 219 3.40 -6.57 -36.76
N SER A 220 2.58 -6.77 -35.73
CA SER A 220 1.84 -8.02 -35.56
C SER A 220 0.86 -8.24 -36.72
N ASP A 221 0.70 -9.49 -37.10
CA ASP A 221 -0.34 -9.98 -38.01
C ASP A 221 -1.57 -10.51 -37.26
N HIS A 222 -1.62 -10.30 -35.94
CA HIS A 222 -2.82 -10.45 -35.13
C HIS A 222 -3.44 -9.08 -34.81
N VAL A 223 -4.77 -9.04 -34.78
CA VAL A 223 -5.53 -7.91 -34.26
C VAL A 223 -5.65 -8.03 -32.74
N ALA A 224 -5.62 -6.92 -32.02
CA ALA A 224 -5.95 -6.94 -30.60
C ALA A 224 -7.46 -7.19 -30.40
N VAL A 225 -7.82 -7.99 -29.40
CA VAL A 225 -9.21 -8.27 -29.03
C VAL A 225 -9.57 -7.41 -27.82
N LEU A 226 -10.63 -6.61 -27.95
CA LEU A 226 -11.21 -5.86 -26.84
C LEU A 226 -12.44 -6.59 -26.33
N THR A 227 -12.39 -7.00 -25.06
CA THR A 227 -13.48 -7.65 -24.35
C THR A 227 -14.06 -6.69 -23.32
N LYS A 228 -15.36 -6.43 -23.41
CA LYS A 228 -16.12 -5.73 -22.37
C LYS A 228 -16.90 -6.75 -21.56
N ILE A 229 -16.78 -6.65 -20.24
CA ILE A 229 -17.51 -7.51 -19.30
C ILE A 229 -18.32 -6.61 -18.38
N HIS A 230 -19.62 -6.84 -18.30
CA HIS A 230 -20.49 -6.19 -17.32
C HIS A 230 -20.15 -6.72 -15.93
N PHE A 231 -19.35 -5.96 -15.19
CA PHE A 231 -18.77 -6.33 -13.91
C PHE A 231 -18.83 -5.13 -12.96
N LYS A 232 -19.49 -5.28 -11.79
CA LYS A 232 -19.71 -4.17 -10.85
C LYS A 232 -18.39 -3.74 -10.21
N ARG A 233 -17.88 -2.60 -10.67
CA ARG A 233 -16.61 -2.02 -10.26
C ARG A 233 -16.78 -0.99 -9.13
N PRO A 234 -15.88 -0.96 -8.13
CA PRO A 234 -15.71 0.19 -7.25
C PRO A 234 -15.33 1.45 -8.04
N ARG A 235 -16.17 2.49 -7.95
CA ARG A 235 -15.97 3.74 -8.67
C ARG A 235 -14.86 4.56 -8.02
N GLU A 236 -13.84 4.92 -8.78
CA GLU A 236 -12.96 6.01 -8.39
C GLU A 236 -13.52 7.36 -8.85
N LYS A 237 -13.40 8.38 -7.99
CA LYS A 237 -13.57 9.77 -8.40
C LYS A 237 -12.37 10.12 -9.28
N ILE A 238 -12.64 10.46 -10.54
CA ILE A 238 -11.62 10.98 -11.46
C ILE A 238 -11.19 12.36 -10.92
N HIS A 239 -9.90 12.52 -10.61
CA HIS A 239 -9.35 13.81 -10.20
C HIS A 239 -8.69 14.47 -11.42
N SER A 240 -9.30 15.54 -11.93
CA SER A 240 -8.65 16.44 -12.87
C SER A 240 -7.73 17.39 -12.11
N ARG A 241 -6.46 17.49 -12.52
CA ARG A 241 -5.53 18.47 -11.95
C ARG A 241 -5.67 19.79 -12.69
N THR A 242 -6.06 20.83 -11.97
CA THR A 242 -6.07 22.21 -12.47
C THR A 242 -4.63 22.74 -12.45
N LEU A 243 -4.10 23.16 -13.60
CA LEU A 243 -2.80 23.85 -13.68
C LEU A 243 -3.03 25.36 -13.58
N TRP A 244 -2.46 25.95 -12.53
CA TRP A 244 -2.54 27.37 -12.23
C TRP A 244 -1.37 28.10 -12.89
N LYS A 245 -1.66 29.08 -13.74
CA LYS A 245 -0.65 29.93 -14.40
C LYS A 245 -0.35 31.13 -13.52
N TRP A 246 0.39 30.91 -12.43
CA TRP A 246 0.70 31.94 -11.44
C TRP A 246 1.45 33.15 -12.01
N GLU A 247 2.23 32.95 -13.07
CA GLU A 247 2.95 34.01 -13.78
C GLU A 247 2.00 35.02 -14.46
N ALA A 248 0.79 34.60 -14.80
CA ALA A 248 -0.25 35.43 -15.41
C ALA A 248 -1.33 35.88 -14.40
N ALA A 249 -1.10 35.66 -13.10
CA ALA A 249 -2.08 36.00 -12.08
C ALA A 249 -2.25 37.52 -11.93
N ASN A 250 -3.50 37.96 -11.76
CA ASN A 250 -3.79 39.36 -11.44
C ASN A 250 -3.60 39.61 -9.93
N TRP A 251 -2.34 39.80 -9.54
CA TRP A 251 -1.95 40.01 -8.15
C TRP A 251 -2.53 41.29 -7.53
N GLY A 252 -2.74 42.34 -8.33
CA GLY A 252 -3.30 43.61 -7.85
C GLY A 252 -4.75 43.47 -7.40
N ALA A 253 -5.57 42.79 -8.20
CA ALA A 253 -6.96 42.52 -7.87
C ALA A 253 -7.10 41.52 -6.71
N LEU A 254 -6.25 40.48 -6.67
CA LEU A 254 -6.22 39.52 -5.57
C LEU A 254 -5.92 40.21 -4.23
N ARG A 255 -4.87 41.03 -4.16
CA ARG A 255 -4.53 41.79 -2.95
C ARG A 255 -5.65 42.74 -2.53
N SER A 256 -6.19 43.51 -3.48
CA SER A 256 -7.27 44.46 -3.20
C SER A 256 -8.52 43.77 -2.65
N THR A 257 -8.81 42.55 -3.12
CA THR A 257 -9.96 41.78 -2.64
C THR A 257 -9.70 41.24 -1.23
N LEU A 258 -8.52 40.67 -0.97
CA LEU A 258 -8.15 40.17 0.36
C LEU A 258 -8.07 41.28 1.42
N CYS A 259 -7.65 42.50 1.05
CA CYS A 259 -7.65 43.65 1.94
C CYS A 259 -9.06 44.13 2.31
N ARG A 260 -10.08 43.82 1.49
CA ARG A 260 -11.49 44.18 1.72
C ARG A 260 -12.31 43.04 2.31
N THR A 261 -11.70 41.87 2.49
CA THR A 261 -12.35 40.73 3.13
C THR A 261 -12.53 41.00 4.61
N ASP A 262 -13.72 40.74 5.13
CA ASP A 262 -13.96 40.71 6.57
C ASP A 262 -13.40 39.40 7.16
N TRP A 263 -12.26 39.50 7.84
CA TRP A 263 -11.58 38.34 8.41
C TRP A 263 -12.24 37.84 9.69
N GLU A 264 -13.00 38.67 10.39
CA GLU A 264 -13.69 38.27 11.63
C GLU A 264 -14.85 37.31 11.33
N ASP A 265 -15.59 37.56 10.24
CA ASP A 265 -16.63 36.65 9.75
C ASP A 265 -16.06 35.31 9.26
N VAL A 266 -14.90 35.37 8.58
CA VAL A 266 -14.24 34.18 8.02
C VAL A 266 -13.61 33.31 9.11
N LEU A 267 -13.05 33.91 10.17
CA LEU A 267 -12.30 33.22 11.23
C LEU A 267 -13.13 32.95 12.48
N HIS A 268 -14.45 32.81 12.34
CA HIS A 268 -15.36 32.45 13.43
C HIS A 268 -15.50 30.91 13.61
N GLY A 269 -15.95 30.46 14.78
CA GLY A 269 -16.26 29.05 15.07
C GLY A 269 -15.09 28.19 15.56
N ASP A 270 -15.19 26.87 15.43
CA ASP A 270 -14.13 25.92 15.80
C ASP A 270 -12.99 25.87 14.76
N ILE A 271 -11.86 25.23 15.11
CA ILE A 271 -10.64 25.21 14.28
C ILE A 271 -10.92 24.62 12.89
N ASP A 272 -11.69 23.54 12.79
CA ASP A 272 -11.96 22.89 11.52
C ASP A 272 -12.86 23.77 10.64
N GLN A 273 -13.85 24.45 11.24
CA GLN A 273 -14.71 25.41 10.55
C GLN A 273 -13.93 26.63 10.06
N LYS A 274 -12.98 27.14 10.86
CA LYS A 274 -12.10 28.25 10.47
C LYS A 274 -11.22 27.87 9.29
N VAL A 275 -10.57 26.69 9.37
CA VAL A 275 -9.71 26.19 8.29
C VAL A 275 -10.53 25.92 7.03
N GLY A 276 -11.73 25.37 7.15
CA GLY A 276 -12.65 25.15 6.04
C GLY A 276 -13.00 26.45 5.32
N ARG A 277 -13.53 27.45 6.04
CA ARG A 277 -13.91 28.75 5.46
C ARG A 277 -12.73 29.51 4.87
N LEU A 278 -11.60 29.52 5.55
CA LEU A 278 -10.37 30.14 5.03
C LEU A 278 -9.94 29.48 3.71
N THR A 279 -9.93 28.15 3.67
CA THR A 279 -9.54 27.39 2.47
C THR A 279 -10.50 27.66 1.32
N GLU A 280 -11.81 27.66 1.57
CA GLU A 280 -12.83 27.95 0.57
C GLU A 280 -12.68 29.37 0.00
N LEU A 281 -12.48 30.37 0.86
CA LEU A 281 -12.28 31.75 0.44
C LEU A 281 -11.02 31.90 -0.42
N LEU A 282 -9.88 31.38 0.03
CA LEU A 282 -8.63 31.46 -0.70
C LEU A 282 -8.72 30.74 -2.05
N HIS A 283 -9.37 29.57 -2.09
CA HIS A 283 -9.57 28.82 -3.32
C HIS A 283 -10.51 29.57 -4.28
N ALA A 284 -11.56 30.24 -3.78
CA ALA A 284 -12.44 31.08 -4.60
C ALA A 284 -11.69 32.26 -5.21
N GLN A 285 -10.83 32.94 -4.44
CA GLN A 285 -10.00 34.02 -4.95
C GLN A 285 -8.95 33.51 -5.95
N GLN A 286 -8.36 32.34 -5.70
CA GLN A 286 -7.43 31.70 -6.62
C GLN A 286 -8.10 31.38 -7.97
N VAL A 287 -9.29 30.78 -7.97
CA VAL A 287 -10.08 30.52 -9.19
C VAL A 287 -10.36 31.80 -9.98
N ARG A 288 -10.65 32.90 -9.28
CA ARG A 288 -11.07 34.17 -9.88
C ARG A 288 -9.91 34.97 -10.48
N TRP A 289 -8.75 34.97 -9.81
CA TRP A 289 -7.65 35.89 -10.14
C TRP A 289 -6.41 35.21 -10.72
N VAL A 290 -6.35 33.88 -10.70
CA VAL A 290 -5.26 33.10 -11.29
C VAL A 290 -5.81 32.36 -12.51
N PRO A 291 -5.39 32.74 -13.73
CA PRO A 291 -5.75 32.01 -14.94
C PRO A 291 -5.37 30.53 -14.78
N ASN A 292 -6.32 29.65 -15.07
CA ASN A 292 -6.11 28.22 -14.98
C ASN A 292 -6.48 27.53 -16.29
N SER A 293 -5.84 26.40 -16.54
CA SER A 293 -6.18 25.51 -17.63
C SER A 293 -6.35 24.11 -17.08
N VAL A 294 -7.48 23.47 -17.43
CA VAL A 294 -7.69 22.05 -17.17
C VAL A 294 -6.97 21.28 -18.27
N HIS A 295 -5.74 20.88 -17.99
CA HIS A 295 -4.98 20.05 -18.91
C HIS A 295 -5.38 18.58 -18.74
N LYS A 296 -5.88 17.97 -19.81
CA LYS A 296 -5.93 16.49 -19.96
C LYS A 296 -4.69 16.02 -20.70
N THR A 297 -3.51 16.32 -20.18
CA THR A 297 -2.30 15.63 -20.63
C THR A 297 -2.26 14.26 -19.95
N LYS A 298 -2.35 13.20 -20.76
CA LYS A 298 -2.17 11.84 -20.27
C LYS A 298 -0.68 11.62 -20.08
N ALA A 299 -0.19 11.65 -18.84
CA ALA A 299 1.21 11.37 -18.52
C ALA A 299 1.59 9.87 -18.69
N SER A 300 0.69 9.07 -19.27
CA SER A 300 0.79 7.62 -19.46
C SER A 300 1.37 7.18 -20.80
N ASP A 301 1.60 8.10 -21.75
CA ASP A 301 2.28 7.76 -22.99
C ASP A 301 3.77 7.47 -22.71
N GLN A 302 4.38 6.59 -23.52
CA GLN A 302 5.82 6.35 -23.42
C GLN A 302 6.58 7.68 -23.61
N PRO A 303 7.67 7.94 -22.87
CA PRO A 303 8.35 9.25 -22.90
C PRO A 303 8.79 9.72 -24.29
N TRP A 304 9.07 8.76 -25.17
CA TRP A 304 9.49 8.97 -26.56
C TRP A 304 8.32 9.06 -27.55
N PHE A 305 7.07 8.75 -27.15
CA PHE A 305 5.91 8.74 -28.04
C PHE A 305 5.33 10.15 -28.18
N GLY A 306 5.86 10.92 -29.14
CA GLY A 306 5.52 12.32 -29.38
C GLY A 306 4.28 12.57 -30.27
N PRO A 307 3.97 13.85 -30.57
CA PRO A 307 2.87 14.25 -31.44
C PRO A 307 2.91 13.62 -32.85
N GLU A 308 4.10 13.42 -33.41
CA GLU A 308 4.30 12.80 -34.72
C GLU A 308 3.90 11.32 -34.71
N CYS A 309 4.30 10.58 -33.66
CA CYS A 309 3.87 9.19 -33.45
C CYS A 309 2.36 9.10 -33.29
N ARG A 310 1.75 10.05 -32.56
CA ARG A 310 0.30 10.12 -32.39
C ARG A 310 -0.42 10.37 -33.71
N ALA A 311 0.03 11.33 -34.51
CA ALA A 311 -0.55 11.62 -35.81
C ALA A 311 -0.44 10.41 -36.77
N ALA A 312 0.70 9.72 -36.76
CA ALA A 312 0.91 8.51 -37.55
C ALA A 312 0.01 7.35 -37.09
N SER A 313 -0.12 7.13 -35.78
CA SER A 313 -1.04 6.15 -35.19
C SER A 313 -2.50 6.44 -35.55
N ASP A 314 -2.96 7.69 -35.42
CA ASP A 314 -4.33 8.07 -35.76
C ASP A 314 -4.61 7.98 -37.27
N ALA A 315 -3.60 8.22 -38.11
CA ALA A 315 -3.70 7.99 -39.56
C ALA A 315 -3.81 6.50 -39.90
N LYS A 316 -3.00 5.65 -39.26
CA LYS A 316 -3.08 4.18 -39.40
C LYS A 316 -4.46 3.67 -39.02
N TYR A 317 -4.95 4.05 -37.84
CA TYR A 317 -6.26 3.62 -37.35
C TYR A 317 -7.42 4.06 -38.27
N ARG A 318 -7.36 5.29 -38.82
CA ARG A 318 -8.35 5.77 -39.80
C ARG A 318 -8.31 4.94 -41.09
N ALA A 319 -7.12 4.61 -41.59
CA ALA A 319 -6.96 3.76 -42.78
C ALA A 319 -7.47 2.34 -42.52
N TRP A 320 -7.24 1.79 -41.32
CA TRP A 320 -7.77 0.49 -40.91
C TRP A 320 -9.31 0.49 -40.88
N LEU A 321 -9.94 1.51 -40.28
CA LEU A 321 -11.40 1.62 -40.27
C LEU A 321 -11.99 1.66 -41.69
N ALA A 322 -11.34 2.36 -42.63
CA ALA A 322 -11.75 2.40 -44.02
C ALA A 322 -11.59 1.04 -44.72
N PHE A 323 -10.49 0.34 -44.48
CA PHE A 323 -10.24 -1.00 -45.00
C PHE A 323 -11.23 -2.03 -44.45
N ARG A 324 -11.54 -1.98 -43.15
CA ARG A 324 -12.52 -2.88 -42.53
C ARG A 324 -13.94 -2.65 -43.05
N ARG A 325 -14.34 -1.39 -43.27
CA ARG A 325 -15.65 -1.07 -43.85
C ARG A 325 -15.74 -1.51 -45.31
N HIS A 326 -14.66 -1.31 -46.07
CA HIS A 326 -14.60 -1.65 -47.49
C HIS A 326 -13.24 -2.29 -47.83
N PRO A 327 -13.16 -3.63 -47.89
CA PRO A 327 -11.93 -4.39 -48.16
C PRO A 327 -11.39 -4.29 -49.60
N THR A 328 -11.23 -3.09 -50.13
CA THR A 328 -10.72 -2.85 -51.49
C THR A 328 -9.19 -2.89 -51.56
N ALA A 329 -8.62 -3.18 -52.73
CA ALA A 329 -7.17 -3.14 -52.95
C ALA A 329 -6.57 -1.76 -52.61
N ARG A 330 -7.29 -0.68 -52.94
CA ARG A 330 -6.91 0.70 -52.60
C ARG A 330 -6.84 0.90 -51.09
N ASN A 331 -7.89 0.54 -50.35
CA ASN A 331 -7.90 0.71 -48.89
C ASN A 331 -6.85 -0.16 -48.20
N ARG A 332 -6.61 -1.38 -48.72
CA ARG A 332 -5.53 -2.25 -48.26
C ARG A 332 -4.15 -1.61 -48.45
N HIS A 333 -3.90 -0.99 -49.60
CA HIS A 333 -2.66 -0.28 -49.88
C HIS A 333 -2.50 0.95 -48.97
N THR A 334 -3.55 1.78 -48.83
CA THR A 334 -3.53 2.94 -47.92
C THR A 334 -3.25 2.54 -46.46
N HIS A 335 -3.86 1.46 -45.97
CA HIS A 335 -3.57 0.93 -44.64
C HIS A 335 -2.12 0.45 -44.50
N ARG A 336 -1.58 -0.26 -45.50
CA ARG A 336 -0.17 -0.71 -45.51
C ARG A 336 0.81 0.46 -45.46
N GLU A 337 0.58 1.50 -46.26
CA GLU A 337 1.43 2.70 -46.27
C GLU A 337 1.37 3.43 -44.92
N ALA A 338 0.17 3.57 -44.34
CA ALA A 338 0.01 4.17 -43.02
C ALA A 338 0.71 3.36 -41.90
N ALA A 339 0.65 2.02 -41.97
CA ALA A 339 1.36 1.14 -41.03
C ALA A 339 2.88 1.25 -41.17
N LYS A 340 3.42 1.33 -42.40
CA LYS A 340 4.85 1.55 -42.66
C LYS A 340 5.32 2.90 -42.12
N ARG A 341 4.53 3.96 -42.33
CA ARG A 341 4.81 5.29 -41.78
C ARG A 341 4.81 5.30 -40.26
N MET A 342 3.84 4.62 -39.63
CA MET A 342 3.78 4.50 -38.17
C MET A 342 5.05 3.83 -37.63
N ARG A 343 5.46 2.69 -38.21
CA ARG A 343 6.67 1.96 -37.81
C ARG A 343 7.92 2.83 -37.86
N THR A 344 8.18 3.44 -39.02
CA THR A 344 9.35 4.32 -39.23
C THR A 344 9.37 5.52 -38.29
N THR A 345 8.21 6.13 -38.04
CA THR A 345 8.09 7.25 -37.09
C THR A 345 8.37 6.80 -35.66
N GLN A 346 7.92 5.60 -35.27
CA GLN A 346 8.12 5.04 -33.94
C GLN A 346 9.59 4.69 -33.67
N GLU A 347 10.24 4.04 -34.63
CA GLU A 347 11.67 3.70 -34.57
C GLU A 347 12.53 4.97 -34.43
N TRP A 348 12.28 5.96 -35.29
CA TRP A 348 12.97 7.25 -35.23
C TRP A 348 12.77 7.95 -33.87
N ALA A 349 11.54 8.01 -33.36
CA ALA A 349 11.25 8.71 -32.09
C ALA A 349 11.94 8.03 -30.89
N SER A 350 11.93 6.69 -30.85
CA SER A 350 12.64 5.91 -29.84
C SER A 350 14.15 6.15 -29.89
N GLU A 351 14.74 6.17 -31.09
CA GLU A 351 16.16 6.42 -31.27
C GLU A 351 16.56 7.85 -30.86
N GLN A 352 15.81 8.86 -31.30
CA GLN A 352 16.07 10.26 -30.94
C GLN A 352 15.96 10.49 -29.43
N TRP A 353 15.00 9.84 -28.77
CA TRP A 353 14.90 9.88 -27.32
C TRP A 353 16.14 9.30 -26.63
N ASN A 354 16.62 8.14 -27.07
CA ASN A 354 17.83 7.53 -26.54
C ASN A 354 19.07 8.41 -26.73
N VAL A 355 19.21 9.04 -27.91
CA VAL A 355 20.29 10.00 -28.19
C VAL A 355 20.20 11.22 -27.26
N ASN A 356 19.00 11.79 -27.12
CA ASN A 356 18.77 12.96 -26.26
C ASN A 356 19.07 12.63 -24.79
N LEU A 357 18.60 11.49 -24.28
CA LEU A 357 18.81 11.04 -22.92
C LEU A 357 20.30 10.80 -22.63
N ARG A 358 21.03 10.12 -23.55
CA ARG A 358 22.49 9.96 -23.46
C ARG A 358 23.19 11.32 -23.44
N GLY A 359 22.72 12.27 -24.25
CA GLY A 359 23.21 13.65 -24.26
C GLY A 359 22.90 14.44 -22.98
N GLN A 360 21.76 14.17 -22.33
CA GLN A 360 21.44 14.76 -21.02
C GLN A 360 22.32 14.18 -19.91
N LEU A 361 22.53 12.86 -19.90
CA LEU A 361 23.38 12.19 -18.89
C LEU A 361 24.88 12.53 -19.02
N LYS A 362 25.36 12.79 -20.25
CA LYS A 362 26.75 13.22 -20.50
C LYS A 362 27.03 14.68 -20.17
N ARG A 363 26.01 15.54 -20.13
CA ARG A 363 26.19 16.96 -19.79
C ARG A 363 26.42 17.09 -18.29
N GLY A 364 27.64 17.47 -17.88
CA GLY A 364 28.08 17.63 -16.48
C GLY A 364 27.34 18.70 -15.66
N GLN A 365 26.20 19.21 -16.12
CA GLN A 365 25.36 20.22 -15.44
C GLN A 365 24.02 19.67 -14.94
N VAL A 366 23.73 18.36 -15.07
CA VAL A 366 22.52 17.79 -14.48
C VAL A 366 22.70 17.67 -12.97
N GLY A 367 22.08 18.58 -12.21
CA GLY A 367 22.12 18.53 -10.74
C GLY A 367 21.69 17.17 -10.18
N SER A 368 22.33 16.73 -9.10
CA SER A 368 22.20 15.38 -8.49
C SER A 368 20.75 14.87 -8.39
N LYS A 369 19.81 15.73 -7.98
CA LYS A 369 18.38 15.36 -7.88
C LYS A 369 17.75 14.99 -9.23
N ARG A 370 18.05 15.77 -10.29
CA ARG A 370 17.53 15.52 -11.64
C ARG A 370 18.20 14.30 -12.27
N TRP A 371 19.50 14.11 -12.00
CA TRP A 371 20.23 12.92 -12.43
C TRP A 371 19.63 11.65 -11.81
N TRP A 372 19.48 11.62 -10.48
CA TRP A 372 18.86 10.49 -9.78
C TRP A 372 17.40 10.28 -10.16
N SER A 373 16.65 11.34 -10.46
CA SER A 373 15.28 11.20 -10.99
C SER A 373 15.26 10.49 -12.34
N LEU A 374 16.11 10.90 -13.28
CA LEU A 374 16.21 10.29 -14.61
C LEU A 374 16.69 8.83 -14.52
N VAL A 375 17.66 8.54 -13.64
CA VAL A 375 18.15 7.16 -13.42
C VAL A 375 17.06 6.27 -12.81
N LYS A 376 16.34 6.76 -11.79
CA LYS A 376 15.24 6.00 -11.18
C LYS A 376 14.07 5.78 -12.14
N GLU A 377 13.80 6.76 -12.99
CA GLU A 377 12.79 6.64 -14.05
C GLU A 377 13.21 5.58 -15.10
N GLN A 378 14.50 5.50 -15.45
CA GLN A 378 15.03 4.46 -16.35
C GLN A 378 15.09 3.06 -15.73
N GLN A 379 15.36 2.98 -14.42
CA GLN A 379 15.20 1.75 -13.65
C GLN A 379 13.72 1.41 -13.40
N GLY A 380 12.81 2.30 -13.83
CA GLY A 380 11.38 2.23 -13.65
C GLY A 380 10.94 2.11 -12.17
N GLU A 381 11.78 2.61 -11.26
CA GLU A 381 11.46 2.92 -9.86
C GLU A 381 10.57 4.18 -9.73
N SER A 382 9.76 4.49 -10.75
CA SER A 382 8.68 5.45 -10.60
C SER A 382 7.69 4.85 -9.59
N ARG A 383 7.81 5.26 -8.33
CA ARG A 383 6.88 4.87 -7.26
C ARG A 383 5.47 5.29 -7.67
N GLY A 384 4.66 4.32 -8.10
CA GLY A 384 3.21 4.44 -8.01
C GLY A 384 2.91 4.50 -6.53
N ASN A 385 2.43 5.65 -6.03
CA ASN A 385 2.22 5.90 -4.61
C ASN A 385 1.00 5.16 -4.04
N THR A 386 0.69 3.97 -4.56
CA THR A 386 -0.59 3.31 -4.33
C THR A 386 -0.35 2.04 -3.53
N VAL A 387 -0.60 2.13 -2.22
CA VAL A 387 -0.64 0.95 -1.33
C VAL A 387 -1.75 0.02 -1.86
N PRO A 388 -1.49 -1.29 -2.05
CA PRO A 388 -2.51 -2.25 -2.47
C PRO A 388 -3.73 -2.28 -1.53
N PRO A 389 -4.90 -2.81 -1.96
CA PRO A 389 -6.03 -3.06 -1.07
C PRO A 389 -5.61 -3.87 0.15
N LEU A 390 -6.02 -3.42 1.34
CA LEU A 390 -5.65 -4.06 2.61
C LEU A 390 -6.84 -4.87 3.14
N VAL A 391 -6.58 -6.09 3.60
CA VAL A 391 -7.62 -6.96 4.18
C VAL A 391 -7.86 -6.57 5.65
N ARG A 392 -9.12 -6.43 6.02
CA ARG A 392 -9.56 -6.19 7.41
C ARG A 392 -9.68 -7.51 8.16
N GLY A 393 -9.70 -7.46 9.49
CA GLY A 393 -9.83 -8.67 10.33
C GLY A 393 -11.14 -9.44 10.14
N ASP A 394 -12.16 -8.82 9.54
CA ASP A 394 -13.46 -9.43 9.20
C ASP A 394 -13.52 -10.03 7.78
N GLY A 395 -12.41 -10.01 7.03
CA GLY A 395 -12.32 -10.48 5.65
C GLY A 395 -12.74 -9.47 4.59
N SER A 396 -13.28 -8.30 4.97
CA SER A 396 -13.58 -7.21 4.03
C SER A 396 -12.30 -6.45 3.63
N VAL A 397 -12.35 -5.67 2.53
CA VAL A 397 -11.15 -5.03 1.96
C VAL A 397 -11.24 -3.51 2.03
N ALA A 398 -10.21 -2.84 2.56
CA ALA A 398 -10.04 -1.39 2.49
C ALA A 398 -9.53 -0.98 1.10
N GLN A 399 -10.43 -0.41 0.29
CA GLN A 399 -10.18 -0.11 -1.12
C GLN A 399 -9.73 1.33 -1.37
N THR A 400 -10.34 2.32 -0.69
CA THR A 400 -9.99 3.73 -0.91
C THR A 400 -8.75 4.16 -0.13
N ALA A 401 -8.05 5.20 -0.58
CA ALA A 401 -6.91 5.76 0.15
C ALA A 401 -7.29 6.19 1.59
N ARG A 402 -8.51 6.71 1.78
CA ARG A 402 -9.05 7.05 3.10
C ARG A 402 -9.27 5.80 3.95
N ASP A 403 -9.88 4.75 3.39
CA ASP A 403 -10.10 3.50 4.13
C ASP A 403 -8.78 2.81 4.51
N LYS A 404 -7.80 2.82 3.61
CA LYS A 404 -6.44 2.29 3.86
C LYS A 404 -5.75 3.08 4.97
N ALA A 405 -5.80 4.42 4.90
CA ALA A 405 -5.23 5.28 5.94
C ALA A 405 -5.89 5.05 7.30
N ASN A 406 -7.23 4.94 7.33
CA ASN A 406 -7.98 4.67 8.55
C ASN A 406 -7.67 3.28 9.12
N LEU A 407 -7.60 2.25 8.27
CA LEU A 407 -7.27 0.89 8.69
C LEU A 407 -5.85 0.81 9.25
N LEU A 408 -4.88 1.44 8.58
CA LEU A 408 -3.51 1.53 9.07
C LEU A 408 -3.44 2.31 10.40
N ALA A 409 -4.16 3.43 10.49
CA ALA A 409 -4.26 4.20 11.73
C ALA A 409 -4.81 3.32 12.85
N MET A 410 -5.94 2.62 12.66
CA MET A 410 -6.52 1.70 13.64
C MET A 410 -5.54 0.58 14.03
N HIS A 411 -4.90 -0.06 13.05
CA HIS A 411 -3.92 -1.12 13.29
C HIS A 411 -2.74 -0.61 14.13
N PHE A 412 -2.23 0.58 13.82
CA PHE A 412 -1.17 1.20 14.61
C PHE A 412 -1.67 1.62 16.00
N THR A 413 -2.89 2.14 16.13
CA THR A 413 -3.52 2.50 17.40
C THR A 413 -3.73 1.28 18.31
N GLU A 414 -4.10 0.13 17.76
CA GLU A 414 -4.19 -1.13 18.49
C GLU A 414 -2.82 -1.59 19.00
N LYS A 415 -1.77 -1.49 18.17
CA LYS A 415 -0.39 -1.80 18.62
C LYS A 415 0.16 -0.78 19.62
N ILE A 416 -0.34 0.45 19.56
CA ILE A 416 0.02 1.55 20.46
C ILE A 416 -0.51 1.31 21.89
N LYS A 417 -1.63 0.60 22.08
CA LYS A 417 -2.07 0.14 23.42
C LYS A 417 -1.03 -0.75 24.11
N GLY A 418 -0.09 -1.33 23.35
CA GLY A 418 1.03 -2.12 23.86
C GLY A 418 2.24 -1.30 24.35
N LEU A 419 2.28 0.03 24.19
CA LEU A 419 3.46 0.84 24.55
C LEU A 419 3.77 0.82 26.04
N GLU A 420 2.76 0.86 26.91
CA GLU A 420 2.97 0.76 28.37
C GLU A 420 3.51 -0.63 28.74
N VAL A 421 2.96 -1.69 28.13
CA VAL A 421 3.41 -3.08 28.33
C VAL A 421 4.84 -3.25 27.86
N LEU A 422 5.16 -2.75 26.66
CA LEU A 422 6.49 -2.81 26.06
C LEU A 422 7.52 -2.03 26.90
N TYR A 423 7.16 -0.83 27.37
CA TYR A 423 7.99 -0.05 28.27
C TYR A 423 8.25 -0.80 29.58
N LYS A 424 7.21 -1.35 30.22
CA LYS A 424 7.34 -2.14 31.46
C LYS A 424 8.26 -3.35 31.25
N ALA A 425 8.09 -4.07 30.15
CA ALA A 425 8.81 -5.31 29.87
C ALA A 425 10.28 -5.09 29.46
N GLN A 426 10.57 -4.11 28.59
CA GLN A 426 11.88 -4.00 27.93
C GLN A 426 12.77 -2.90 28.51
N VAL A 427 12.20 -1.78 28.94
CA VAL A 427 12.99 -0.61 29.37
C VAL A 427 12.96 -0.49 30.89
N ARG A 428 11.77 -0.57 31.47
CA ARG A 428 11.56 -0.42 32.91
C ARG A 428 12.19 -1.56 33.69
N SER A 429 12.11 -2.79 33.21
CA SER A 429 12.76 -3.95 33.81
C SER A 429 14.28 -3.76 33.96
N SER A 430 14.95 -3.26 32.93
CA SER A 430 16.38 -2.94 32.97
C SER A 430 16.70 -1.79 33.93
N MET A 431 15.84 -0.78 34.00
CA MET A 431 15.99 0.33 34.96
C MET A 431 15.66 -0.03 36.40
N GLU A 432 14.96 -1.14 36.65
CA GLU A 432 14.68 -1.65 38.00
C GLU A 432 15.67 -2.75 38.43
N TYR A 433 16.42 -3.30 37.48
CA TYR A 433 17.45 -4.30 37.74
C TYR A 433 18.56 -3.75 38.65
N ALA A 434 18.88 -4.53 39.68
CA ALA A 434 19.88 -4.20 40.69
C ALA A 434 19.71 -2.79 41.32
N CYS A 435 18.47 -2.28 41.38
CA CYS A 435 18.22 -0.89 41.78
C CYS A 435 18.66 -0.52 43.20
N LEU A 436 18.85 -1.51 44.07
CA LEU A 436 19.40 -1.32 45.41
C LEU A 436 20.91 -1.14 45.42
N GLY A 437 21.62 -1.61 44.39
CA GLY A 437 23.07 -1.44 44.24
C GLY A 437 23.45 -0.02 43.84
N TRP A 438 22.69 0.59 42.93
CA TRP A 438 22.94 1.96 42.46
C TRP A 438 21.97 3.01 43.04
N GLY A 439 20.97 2.60 43.85
CA GLY A 439 19.96 3.50 44.41
C GLY A 439 20.51 4.61 45.33
N GLY A 440 21.71 4.41 45.88
CA GLY A 440 22.45 5.43 46.65
C GLY A 440 23.23 6.45 45.80
N ALA A 441 23.13 6.38 44.46
CA ALA A 441 23.80 7.31 43.56
C ALA A 441 23.36 8.77 43.78
N ALA A 442 24.16 9.73 43.32
CA ALA A 442 23.81 11.13 43.43
C ALA A 442 22.56 11.46 42.58
N ASN A 443 21.73 12.38 43.08
CA ASN A 443 20.47 12.78 42.44
C ASN A 443 20.62 13.16 40.96
N LYS A 444 21.78 13.73 40.58
CA LYS A 444 22.09 14.05 39.17
C LYS A 444 22.07 12.83 38.24
N HIS A 445 22.52 11.66 38.71
CA HIS A 445 22.50 10.41 37.93
C HIS A 445 21.10 9.79 37.93
N LEU A 446 20.41 9.81 39.08
CA LEU A 446 19.02 9.32 39.18
C LEU A 446 18.05 10.12 38.31
N ALA A 447 18.31 11.42 38.15
CA ALA A 447 17.53 12.30 37.27
C ALA A 447 17.59 11.87 35.79
N LEU A 448 18.69 11.24 35.33
CA LEU A 448 18.78 10.73 33.96
C LEU A 448 17.79 9.58 33.73
N LEU A 449 17.62 8.68 34.71
CA LEU A 449 16.63 7.59 34.65
C LEU A 449 15.20 8.15 34.69
N ASN A 450 14.96 9.19 35.50
CA ASN A 450 13.67 9.87 35.54
C ASN A 450 13.31 10.52 34.19
N LYS A 451 14.31 11.04 33.44
CA LYS A 451 14.10 11.57 32.08
C LYS A 451 13.66 10.47 31.11
N VAL A 452 14.21 9.26 31.22
CA VAL A 452 13.80 8.10 30.39
C VAL A 452 12.34 7.74 30.66
N GLN A 453 11.95 7.62 31.93
CA GLN A 453 10.54 7.39 32.29
C GLN A 453 9.63 8.54 31.83
N GLY A 454 10.05 9.80 32.01
CA GLY A 454 9.29 10.97 31.55
C GLY A 454 9.13 11.05 30.03
N ARG A 455 10.06 10.50 29.25
CA ARG A 455 9.91 10.34 27.80
C ARG A 455 8.89 9.26 27.46
N ALA A 456 8.93 8.12 28.16
CA ALA A 456 7.96 7.04 27.97
C ALA A 456 6.53 7.50 28.31
N VAL A 457 6.34 8.22 29.42
CA VAL A 457 5.04 8.80 29.82
C VAL A 457 4.48 9.73 28.76
N ARG A 458 5.30 10.60 28.16
CA ARG A 458 4.88 11.47 27.05
C ARG A 458 4.44 10.68 25.83
N LEU A 459 5.26 9.71 25.41
CA LEU A 459 4.93 8.86 24.27
C LEU A 459 3.63 8.06 24.46
N ILE A 460 3.34 7.63 25.68
CA ILE A 460 2.08 6.92 26.01
C ILE A 460 0.89 7.89 26.07
N ARG A 461 1.08 9.14 26.51
CA ARG A 461 0.02 10.17 26.53
C ARG A 461 -0.35 10.65 25.13
N ASP A 462 0.64 10.94 24.32
CA ASP A 462 0.47 11.47 22.95
C ASP A 462 -0.19 10.46 22.01
N SER A 463 -0.26 9.18 22.41
CA SER A 463 -0.74 8.08 21.59
C SER A 463 -2.25 7.81 21.70
N GLY A 464 -3.02 8.76 22.25
CA GLY A 464 -4.49 8.83 22.07
C GLY A 464 -5.36 8.13 23.11
N ALA A 465 -4.82 7.68 24.24
CA ALA A 465 -5.61 6.97 25.25
C ALA A 465 -6.36 7.87 26.25
N GLY A 466 -6.03 9.17 26.37
CA GLY A 466 -6.68 10.10 27.33
C GLY A 466 -6.56 9.73 28.82
N GLN A 467 -6.05 8.55 29.15
CA GLN A 467 -5.83 8.03 30.50
C GLN A 467 -4.38 8.25 30.90
N GLU A 468 -4.15 8.73 32.13
CA GLU A 468 -2.79 8.81 32.67
C GLU A 468 -2.17 7.40 32.78
N PRO A 469 -0.95 7.18 32.26
CA PRO A 469 -0.30 5.88 32.34
C PRO A 469 -0.07 5.48 33.80
N HIS A 470 -0.42 4.25 34.17
CA HIS A 470 -0.35 3.77 35.55
C HIS A 470 1.09 3.36 35.94
N LEU A 471 1.97 4.37 36.05
CA LEU A 471 3.39 4.20 36.29
C LEU A 471 3.81 4.92 37.58
N HIS A 472 4.11 4.14 38.63
CA HIS A 472 4.76 4.65 39.85
C HIS A 472 6.11 5.31 39.54
N SER A 473 6.55 6.24 40.38
CA SER A 473 7.88 6.84 40.27
C SER A 473 8.99 5.78 40.43
N LEU A 474 10.15 5.99 39.80
CA LEU A 474 11.29 5.07 39.99
C LEU A 474 11.79 5.08 41.45
N GLN A 475 11.60 6.19 42.18
CA GLN A 475 11.93 6.27 43.60
C GLN A 475 11.03 5.36 44.43
N HIS A 476 9.72 5.47 44.26
CA HIS A 476 8.74 4.59 44.92
C HIS A 476 9.08 3.11 44.73
N ARG A 477 9.41 2.71 43.50
CA ARG A 477 9.78 1.32 43.18
C ARG A 477 11.06 0.87 43.88
N ARG A 478 12.07 1.73 43.97
CA ARG A 478 13.30 1.46 44.73
C ARG A 478 12.99 1.27 46.21
N ASP A 479 12.14 2.12 46.76
CA ASP A 479 11.81 2.08 48.18
C ASP A 479 11.03 0.81 48.55
N VAL A 480 10.08 0.39 47.71
CA VAL A 480 9.39 -0.89 47.81
C VAL A 480 10.39 -2.06 47.77
N ALA A 481 11.34 -2.05 46.83
CA ALA A 481 12.35 -3.09 46.72
C ALA A 481 13.27 -3.11 47.97
N GLY A 482 13.64 -1.95 48.50
CA GLY A 482 14.51 -1.84 49.66
C GLY A 482 13.86 -2.37 50.94
N LEU A 483 12.63 -1.96 51.21
CA LEU A 483 11.83 -2.49 52.32
C LEU A 483 11.53 -3.99 52.16
N THR A 484 11.32 -4.47 50.93
CA THR A 484 11.16 -5.91 50.66
C THR A 484 12.43 -6.68 51.05
N VAL A 485 13.62 -6.13 50.77
CA VAL A 485 14.89 -6.73 51.21
C VAL A 485 15.01 -6.69 52.74
N MET A 486 14.63 -5.61 53.40
CA MET A 486 14.61 -5.55 54.87
C MET A 486 13.70 -6.63 55.48
N TYR A 487 12.52 -6.84 54.90
CA TYR A 487 11.62 -7.92 55.29
C TYR A 487 12.26 -9.31 55.10
N LYS A 488 12.90 -9.56 53.96
CA LYS A 488 13.63 -10.82 53.72
C LYS A 488 14.78 -11.04 54.71
N VAL A 489 15.51 -9.99 55.07
CA VAL A 489 16.64 -10.04 56.01
C VAL A 489 16.16 -10.31 57.43
N HIS A 490 15.16 -9.55 57.90
CA HIS A 490 14.79 -9.53 59.32
C HIS A 490 13.67 -10.51 59.68
N GLN A 491 12.69 -10.71 58.79
CA GLN A 491 11.57 -11.61 59.02
C GLN A 491 11.84 -13.00 58.45
N GLN A 492 12.20 -13.11 57.17
CA GLN A 492 12.44 -14.42 56.53
C GLN A 492 13.84 -14.99 56.79
N ARG A 493 14.76 -14.18 57.31
CA ARG A 493 16.14 -14.58 57.65
C ARG A 493 16.87 -15.29 56.49
N VAL A 494 16.73 -14.75 55.29
CA VAL A 494 17.33 -15.32 54.07
C VAL A 494 18.87 -15.42 54.20
N PRO A 495 19.49 -16.61 54.06
CA PRO A 495 20.91 -16.82 54.40
C PRO A 495 21.91 -15.92 53.66
N HIS A 496 21.72 -15.72 52.36
CA HIS A 496 22.66 -14.94 51.53
C HIS A 496 22.58 -13.41 51.78
N LEU A 497 21.61 -12.94 52.56
CA LEU A 497 21.46 -11.53 52.94
C LEU A 497 21.87 -11.25 54.39
N HIS A 498 22.46 -12.22 55.09
CA HIS A 498 22.81 -12.10 56.52
C HIS A 498 23.70 -10.88 56.82
N THR A 499 24.57 -10.48 55.88
CA THR A 499 25.48 -9.34 56.02
C THR A 499 24.76 -8.00 56.14
N LEU A 500 23.50 -7.91 55.70
CA LEU A 500 22.68 -6.70 55.81
C LEU A 500 21.92 -6.61 57.13
N ARG A 501 21.93 -7.66 57.96
CA ARG A 501 21.15 -7.72 59.20
C ARG A 501 21.66 -6.70 60.22
N GLN A 502 20.74 -5.89 60.72
CA GLN A 502 21.02 -4.87 61.73
C GLN A 502 20.62 -5.32 63.15
N PRO A 503 21.33 -4.85 64.19
CA PRO A 503 20.96 -5.14 65.57
C PRO A 503 19.66 -4.43 65.94
N LEU A 504 18.88 -5.05 66.84
CA LEU A 504 17.70 -4.43 67.42
C LEU A 504 18.09 -3.26 68.33
N ARG A 505 17.28 -2.21 68.34
CA ARG A 505 17.44 -1.08 69.25
C ARG A 505 17.11 -1.56 70.67
N ARG A 506 18.07 -1.46 71.59
CA ARG A 506 17.84 -1.70 73.02
C ARG A 506 17.39 -0.41 73.68
N ALA A 507 16.14 -0.33 74.11
CA ALA A 507 15.66 0.78 74.92
C ALA A 507 16.20 0.63 76.35
N GLN A 508 16.81 1.68 76.90
CA GLN A 508 17.26 1.70 78.30
C GLN A 508 16.09 1.92 79.28
N VAL A 509 14.96 2.44 78.80
CA VAL A 509 13.74 2.70 79.58
C VAL A 509 12.52 2.25 78.77
N THR A 510 11.64 1.46 79.38
CA THR A 510 10.44 0.90 78.75
C THR A 510 9.34 1.96 78.68
N THR A 511 9.35 2.77 77.62
CA THR A 511 8.28 3.74 77.33
C THR A 511 7.15 3.12 76.52
N ARG A 512 5.95 3.72 76.53
CA ARG A 512 4.79 3.25 75.74
C ARG A 512 5.12 3.12 74.24
N ALA A 513 5.97 4.01 73.70
CA ALA A 513 6.45 3.95 72.33
C ALA A 513 7.41 2.78 72.08
N ALA A 514 8.32 2.49 73.02
CA ALA A 514 9.23 1.34 72.93
C ALA A 514 8.48 -0.01 73.01
N ALA A 515 7.37 -0.07 73.73
CA ALA A 515 6.52 -1.26 73.81
C ALA A 515 5.71 -1.51 72.52
N LEU A 516 5.43 -0.48 71.72
CA LEU A 516 4.64 -0.57 70.48
C LEU A 516 5.44 -1.08 69.27
N ALA A 517 6.78 -1.02 69.30
CA ALA A 517 7.65 -1.45 68.20
C ALA A 517 8.90 -2.22 68.69
N PRO A 518 8.73 -3.42 69.28
CA PRO A 518 9.84 -4.20 69.86
C PRO A 518 10.86 -4.69 68.81
N ALA A 519 10.51 -4.64 67.52
CA ALA A 519 11.36 -5.03 66.39
C ALA A 519 12.15 -3.86 65.77
N GLU A 520 12.15 -2.67 66.39
CA GLU A 520 12.86 -1.50 65.89
C GLU A 520 14.37 -1.78 65.79
N LEU A 521 14.98 -1.40 64.67
CA LEU A 521 16.40 -1.60 64.40
C LEU A 521 17.23 -0.40 64.88
N LEU A 522 18.47 -0.65 65.28
CA LEU A 522 19.40 0.42 65.64
C LEU A 522 19.79 1.21 64.38
N GLN A 523 19.41 2.49 64.34
CA GLN A 523 19.75 3.36 63.22
C GLN A 523 21.26 3.69 63.22
N PRO A 524 21.98 3.43 62.12
CA PRO A 524 23.39 3.78 62.01
C PRO A 524 23.60 5.30 62.07
N ARG A 525 24.65 5.76 62.77
CA ARG A 525 25.05 7.18 62.78
C ARG A 525 25.89 7.47 61.53
N CYS A 526 25.36 8.28 60.61
CA CYS A 526 25.99 8.56 59.32
C CYS A 526 26.42 10.06 59.28
N ARG A 527 27.74 10.34 59.27
CA ARG A 527 28.31 11.71 59.31
C ARG A 527 28.44 12.41 57.95
N THR A 528 28.41 11.65 56.86
CA THR A 528 28.54 12.20 55.50
C THR A 528 27.29 11.90 54.68
N TRP A 529 26.95 12.83 53.78
CA TRP A 529 25.83 12.68 52.87
C TRP A 529 25.95 11.40 52.02
N HIS A 530 27.16 11.04 51.59
CA HIS A 530 27.39 9.82 50.81
C HIS A 530 27.07 8.54 51.62
N HIS A 531 27.42 8.52 52.91
CA HIS A 531 27.10 7.39 53.78
C HIS A 531 25.60 7.31 54.08
N GLN A 532 24.93 8.47 54.26
CA GLN A 532 23.49 8.54 54.48
C GLN A 532 22.67 7.93 53.34
N ARG A 533 23.16 7.99 52.10
CA ARG A 533 22.52 7.38 50.92
C ARG A 533 22.73 5.87 50.79
N LYS A 534 23.55 5.24 51.64
CA LYS A 534 23.75 3.78 51.59
C LYS A 534 22.49 3.04 52.01
N PHE A 535 22.27 1.87 51.41
CA PHE A 535 21.11 1.01 51.65
C PHE A 535 20.70 0.92 53.13
N VAL A 536 21.65 0.57 54.02
CA VAL A 536 21.37 0.39 55.45
C VAL A 536 20.96 1.70 56.13
N CYS A 537 21.66 2.81 55.91
CA CYS A 537 21.32 4.11 56.53
C CYS A 537 19.89 4.55 56.11
N VAL A 538 19.51 4.32 54.85
CA VAL A 538 18.20 4.70 54.31
C VAL A 538 17.09 3.78 54.82
N TYR A 539 17.21 2.48 54.57
CA TYR A 539 16.09 1.57 54.75
C TYR A 539 15.88 1.10 56.19
N VAL A 540 16.86 1.26 57.09
CA VAL A 540 16.61 1.11 58.53
C VAL A 540 15.65 2.17 59.04
N GLY A 541 15.82 3.42 58.58
CA GLY A 541 14.91 4.52 58.93
C GLY A 541 13.49 4.26 58.42
N TRP A 542 13.34 3.90 57.14
CA TRP A 542 12.06 3.54 56.56
C TRP A 542 11.43 2.31 57.21
N TRP A 543 12.23 1.30 57.57
CA TRP A 543 11.75 0.11 58.27
C TRP A 543 11.18 0.46 59.64
N ASN A 544 11.91 1.23 60.44
CA ASN A 544 11.44 1.65 61.76
C ASN A 544 10.18 2.53 61.66
N ALA A 545 10.10 3.42 60.68
CA ALA A 545 8.91 4.23 60.41
C ALA A 545 7.70 3.35 60.03
N LEU A 546 7.92 2.33 59.20
CA LEU A 546 6.90 1.34 58.87
C LEU A 546 6.42 0.62 60.12
N LEU A 547 7.35 0.11 60.95
CA LEU A 547 7.04 -0.58 62.21
C LEU A 547 6.21 0.28 63.17
N ALA A 548 6.55 1.55 63.31
CA ALA A 548 5.84 2.49 64.17
C ALA A 548 4.39 2.73 63.71
N SER A 549 4.14 2.69 62.40
CA SER A 549 2.82 2.98 61.82
C SER A 549 1.93 1.76 61.64
N GLN A 550 2.49 0.54 61.51
CA GLN A 550 1.75 -0.67 61.16
C GLN A 550 2.16 -1.89 62.03
N PRO A 551 2.02 -1.89 63.37
CA PRO A 551 2.69 -2.83 64.28
C PRO A 551 2.47 -4.34 64.02
N ARG A 552 1.45 -4.71 63.23
CA ARG A 552 1.16 -6.08 62.78
C ARG A 552 1.50 -6.24 61.29
N HIS A 553 2.77 -6.42 60.95
CA HIS A 553 3.20 -6.79 59.58
C HIS A 553 3.06 -8.31 59.40
N GLY A 554 1.82 -8.79 59.34
CA GLY A 554 1.49 -10.22 59.40
C GLY A 554 0.97 -10.77 58.07
N GLY A 555 1.88 -11.09 57.17
CA GLY A 555 1.65 -11.99 56.05
C GLY A 555 2.89 -12.88 55.90
N THR A 556 2.72 -14.18 55.65
CA THR A 556 3.84 -15.12 55.46
C THR A 556 4.48 -14.95 54.07
N ALA A 557 3.78 -14.31 53.13
CA ALA A 557 4.21 -14.14 51.76
C ALA A 557 4.86 -12.78 51.49
N VAL A 558 5.96 -12.79 50.72
CA VAL A 558 6.66 -11.57 50.27
C VAL A 558 5.76 -10.65 49.44
N GLN A 559 4.79 -11.22 48.73
CA GLN A 559 3.90 -10.47 47.84
C GLN A 559 2.90 -9.60 48.63
N GLU A 560 2.30 -10.14 49.68
CA GLU A 560 1.42 -9.40 50.60
C GLU A 560 2.17 -8.24 51.25
N PHE A 561 3.42 -8.48 51.66
CA PHE A 561 4.28 -7.42 52.21
C PHE A 561 4.57 -6.31 51.18
N LYS A 562 4.83 -6.67 49.92
CA LYS A 562 5.04 -5.68 48.84
C LYS A 562 3.80 -4.84 48.61
N GLU A 563 2.61 -5.43 48.64
CA GLU A 563 1.34 -4.71 48.45
C GLU A 563 1.09 -3.72 49.59
N LEU A 564 1.33 -4.15 50.84
CA LEU A 564 1.29 -3.29 52.02
C LEU A 564 2.24 -2.09 51.88
N VAL A 565 3.51 -2.34 51.53
CA VAL A 565 4.51 -1.28 51.37
C VAL A 565 4.16 -0.34 50.22
N ASN A 566 3.63 -0.86 49.10
CA ASN A 566 3.19 -0.04 47.99
C ASN A 566 2.04 0.92 48.36
N ALA A 567 1.13 0.50 49.26
CA ALA A 567 0.06 1.34 49.77
C ALA A 567 0.53 2.34 50.84
N TRP A 568 1.53 1.96 51.64
CA TRP A 568 2.05 2.79 52.73
C TRP A 568 2.98 3.92 52.27
N LEU A 569 3.80 3.67 51.25
CA LEU A 569 4.71 4.69 50.73
C LEU A 569 3.96 5.85 50.06
N PRO A 570 4.42 7.10 50.23
CA PRO A 570 3.84 8.25 49.54
C PRO A 570 4.02 8.09 48.03
N ARG A 571 2.93 8.30 47.27
CA ARG A 571 2.88 8.11 45.81
C ARG A 571 3.66 9.15 45.03
#